data_AF-N8X193-F1
#
_entry.id   AF-N8X193-F1
#
_cell.length_a   1.000
_cell.length_b   1.000
_cell.length_c   1.000
_cell.angle_alpha   90.00
_cell.angle_beta   90.00
_cell.angle_gamma   90.00
#
_symmetry.space_group_name_H-M   'P 1'
#
loop_
_entity.id
_entity.type
_entity.pdbx_description
1 polymer ?
#
loop_
_entity_poly.entity_id
_entity_poly.type
_entity_poly.pdbx_seq_one_letter_code
_entity_poly.pdbx_strand_id
1 'polypeptide(L)'
;MKKLAQLFFKKKSKVVINGKSYTGNNVTVNNDQVFIDGQLVSSSQPAITIEVTGDVESIESQAGNIVVRGDSNSVKTVSGDIECGHVIGNVISTSGDIRCRHVTGDIHTVSGDVSKSFF
;
A
#
# COMPACT_ATOMS: atom_id res chain seq x y z
N MET A 1 9.33 11.32 35.52
CA MET A 1 9.90 11.94 34.29
C MET A 1 10.48 10.83 33.42
N LYS A 2 10.30 10.88 32.09
CA LYS A 2 10.52 9.81 31.07
C LYS A 2 9.28 8.99 30.65
N LYS A 3 8.10 9.62 30.51
CA LYS A 3 6.95 9.04 29.78
C LYS A 3 6.74 9.73 28.42
N LEU A 4 7.83 10.14 27.76
CA LEU A 4 7.82 11.02 26.59
C LEU A 4 8.99 10.76 25.63
N ALA A 5 9.31 9.50 25.32
CA ALA A 5 10.35 9.19 24.32
C ALA A 5 10.27 7.76 23.72
N GLN A 6 9.08 7.19 23.60
CA GLN A 6 8.84 6.07 22.68
C GLN A 6 7.62 6.38 21.82
N LEU A 7 7.59 7.59 21.24
CA LEU A 7 7.06 7.67 19.89
C LEU A 7 8.07 6.88 19.05
N PHE A 8 7.75 5.64 18.71
CA PHE A 8 8.58 4.84 17.83
C PHE A 8 8.82 5.67 16.57
N PHE A 9 10.04 6.17 16.37
CA PHE A 9 10.45 6.68 15.06
C PHE A 9 10.53 5.46 14.13
N LYS A 10 9.35 5.01 13.66
CA LYS A 10 9.25 3.95 12.67
C LYS A 10 9.95 4.45 11.42
N LYS A 11 10.94 3.69 10.96
CA LYS A 11 11.70 3.99 9.74
C LYS A 11 10.71 4.26 8.61
N LYS A 12 10.82 5.43 7.95
CA LYS A 12 9.97 5.75 6.80
C LYS A 12 10.35 4.87 5.61
N SER A 13 9.33 4.37 4.92
CA SER A 13 9.53 3.60 3.70
C SER A 13 9.72 4.49 2.48
N LYS A 14 10.50 3.99 1.52
CA LYS A 14 10.58 4.60 0.20
C LYS A 14 9.34 4.19 -0.58
N VAL A 15 8.57 5.19 -1.01
CA VAL A 15 7.36 5.05 -1.81
C VAL A 15 7.64 5.67 -3.18
N VAL A 16 7.38 4.93 -4.24
CA VAL A 16 7.53 5.38 -5.62
C VAL A 16 6.13 5.46 -6.22
N ILE A 17 5.72 6.67 -6.61
CA ILE A 17 4.44 6.93 -7.28
C ILE A 17 4.76 7.35 -8.71
N ASN A 18 4.36 6.54 -9.69
CA ASN A 18 4.59 6.82 -11.11
C ASN A 18 6.05 7.21 -11.42
N GLY A 19 7.00 6.47 -10.84
CA GLY A 19 8.45 6.67 -11.03
C GLY A 19 9.08 7.76 -10.13
N LYS A 20 8.29 8.58 -9.43
CA LYS A 20 8.81 9.62 -8.52
C LYS A 20 8.89 9.08 -7.08
N SER A 21 10.05 9.27 -6.44
CA SER A 21 10.33 8.77 -5.09
C SER A 21 9.90 9.74 -3.99
N TYR A 22 9.38 9.18 -2.91
CA TYR A 22 8.92 9.84 -1.69
C TYR A 22 9.26 8.99 -0.47
N THR A 23 9.03 9.54 0.73
CA THR A 23 9.22 8.82 1.99
C THR A 23 8.02 8.95 2.90
N GLY A 24 7.48 7.82 3.36
CA GLY A 24 6.36 7.77 4.30
C GLY A 24 5.89 6.35 4.58
N ASN A 25 4.86 6.25 5.42
CA ASN A 25 4.33 4.97 5.92
C ASN A 25 2.85 4.77 5.59
N ASN A 26 2.14 5.83 5.21
CA ASN A 26 0.73 5.75 4.84
C ASN A 26 0.55 6.35 3.45
N VAL A 27 -0.07 5.58 2.55
CA VAL A 27 -0.37 6.03 1.18
C VAL A 27 -1.87 6.06 0.99
N THR A 28 -2.40 7.21 0.56
CA THR A 28 -3.81 7.35 0.21
C THR A 28 -3.93 7.87 -1.20
N VAL A 29 -4.72 7.19 -2.02
CA VAL A 29 -5.08 7.62 -3.37
C VAL A 29 -6.58 7.84 -3.44
N ASN A 30 -6.96 9.09 -3.68
CA ASN A 30 -8.36 9.52 -3.79
C ASN A 30 -8.53 10.27 -5.12
N ASN A 31 -9.27 9.66 -6.04
CA ASN A 31 -9.32 10.06 -7.45
C ASN A 31 -7.90 10.24 -8.02
N ASP A 32 -7.61 11.41 -8.59
CA ASP A 32 -6.32 11.72 -9.20
C ASP A 32 -5.29 12.27 -8.19
N GLN A 33 -5.59 12.26 -6.89
CA GLN A 33 -4.73 12.82 -5.84
C GLN A 33 -4.05 11.73 -5.03
N VAL A 34 -2.75 11.89 -4.80
CA VAL A 34 -1.94 10.98 -3.99
C VAL A 34 -1.40 11.71 -2.77
N PHE A 35 -1.61 11.11 -1.60
CA PHE A 35 -1.16 11.60 -0.32
C PHE A 35 -0.18 10.61 0.31
N ILE A 36 0.91 11.13 0.90
CA ILE A 36 1.85 10.35 1.70
C ILE A 36 1.91 10.97 3.09
N ASP A 37 1.63 10.16 4.11
CA ASP A 37 1.49 10.62 5.50
C ASP A 37 0.52 11.82 5.63
N GLY A 38 -0.54 11.83 4.80
CA GLY A 38 -1.54 12.92 4.78
C GLY A 38 -1.14 14.16 3.98
N GLN A 39 0.09 14.25 3.47
CA GLN A 39 0.53 15.36 2.63
C GLN A 39 0.28 15.06 1.15
N LEU A 40 -0.36 15.99 0.43
CA LEU A 40 -0.53 15.89 -1.02
C LEU A 40 0.84 15.92 -1.72
N VAL A 41 1.16 14.88 -2.49
CA VAL A 41 2.43 14.74 -3.21
C VAL A 41 2.28 14.72 -4.73
N SER A 42 1.07 14.41 -5.22
CA SER A 42 0.75 14.34 -6.65
C SER A 42 -0.73 14.59 -6.90
N SER A 43 -1.07 15.23 -8.02
CA SER A 43 -2.44 15.45 -8.48
C SER A 43 -2.56 15.25 -10.00
N SER A 44 -3.78 14.98 -10.49
CA SER A 44 -4.13 14.89 -11.92
C SER A 44 -3.41 13.77 -12.68
N GLN A 45 -3.34 12.56 -12.10
CA GLN A 45 -2.74 11.39 -12.75
C GLN A 45 -3.81 10.34 -13.10
N PRO A 46 -4.11 10.11 -14.40
CA PRO A 46 -5.19 9.21 -14.82
C PRO A 46 -4.90 7.72 -14.59
N ALA A 47 -3.63 7.36 -14.40
CA ALA A 47 -3.20 6.02 -14.00
C ALA A 47 -2.18 6.14 -12.88
N ILE A 48 -2.37 5.40 -11.79
CA ILE A 48 -1.52 5.46 -10.61
C ILE A 48 -0.91 4.08 -10.38
N THR A 49 0.41 4.01 -10.38
CA THR A 49 1.16 2.83 -9.93
C THR A 49 1.91 3.20 -8.65
N ILE A 50 1.66 2.43 -7.60
CA ILE A 50 2.26 2.59 -6.28
C ILE A 50 3.25 1.47 -6.07
N GLU A 51 4.51 1.79 -5.88
CA GLU A 51 5.53 0.83 -5.51
C GLU A 51 6.16 1.20 -4.17
N VAL A 52 6.13 0.31 -3.19
CA VAL A 52 6.79 0.49 -1.90
C VAL A 52 7.99 -0.45 -1.81
N THR A 53 9.19 0.12 -1.64
CA THR A 53 10.44 -0.64 -1.43
C THR A 53 10.84 -0.61 0.05
N GLY A 54 9.97 -1.15 0.92
CA GLY A 54 10.11 -1.17 2.38
C GLY A 54 8.78 -1.47 3.08
N ASP A 55 8.77 -1.40 4.41
CA ASP A 55 7.59 -1.70 5.21
C ASP A 55 6.60 -0.52 5.24
N VAL A 56 5.36 -0.75 4.81
CA VAL A 56 4.31 0.26 4.84
C VAL A 56 3.33 -0.06 5.96
N GLU A 57 2.75 0.95 6.59
CA GLU A 57 1.68 0.70 7.56
C GLU A 57 0.37 0.41 6.84
N SER A 58 -0.06 1.34 5.99
CA SER A 58 -1.31 1.18 5.24
C SER A 58 -1.23 1.77 3.84
N ILE A 59 -1.93 1.13 2.91
CA ILE A 59 -2.23 1.68 1.58
C ILE A 59 -3.74 1.61 1.38
N GLU A 60 -4.36 2.74 1.07
CA GLU A 60 -5.75 2.81 0.61
C GLU A 60 -5.82 3.52 -0.74
N SER A 61 -6.39 2.84 -1.74
CA SER A 61 -6.51 3.37 -3.09
C SER A 61 -7.91 3.18 -3.66
N GLN A 62 -8.42 4.17 -4.40
CA GLN A 62 -9.62 4.00 -5.22
C GLN A 62 -9.30 3.37 -6.59
N ALA A 63 -8.08 3.58 -7.09
CA ALA A 63 -7.67 3.06 -8.38
C ALA A 63 -6.15 2.94 -8.48
N GLY A 64 -5.69 1.96 -9.26
CA GLY A 64 -4.29 1.81 -9.61
C GLY A 64 -3.64 0.57 -9.01
N ASN A 65 -2.53 0.16 -9.63
CA ASN A 65 -1.81 -1.04 -9.26
C ASN A 65 -0.89 -0.77 -8.07
N ILE A 66 -0.85 -1.71 -7.13
CA ILE A 66 -0.08 -1.62 -5.89
C ILE A 66 0.94 -2.73 -5.85
N VAL A 67 2.21 -2.38 -5.67
CA VAL A 67 3.32 -3.31 -5.47
C VAL A 67 4.00 -3.01 -4.13
N VAL A 68 3.98 -3.95 -3.20
CA VAL A 68 4.65 -3.83 -1.89
C VAL A 68 5.75 -4.88 -1.79
N ARG A 69 7.01 -4.43 -1.86
CA ARG A 69 8.20 -5.29 -1.75
C ARG A 69 8.75 -5.43 -0.32
N GLY A 70 8.02 -4.93 0.67
CA GLY A 70 8.31 -5.15 2.10
C GLY A 70 7.09 -5.72 2.82
N ASP A 71 7.02 -5.50 4.13
CA ASP A 71 5.88 -5.92 4.92
C ASP A 71 4.79 -4.82 4.95
N SER A 72 3.52 -5.21 5.04
CA SER A 72 2.42 -4.25 5.21
C SER A 72 1.48 -4.64 6.32
N ASN A 73 0.86 -3.65 6.96
CA ASN A 73 -0.19 -3.92 7.95
C ASN A 73 -1.54 -4.07 7.26
N SER A 74 -1.87 -3.20 6.30
CA SER A 74 -3.09 -3.33 5.49
C SER A 74 -2.92 -2.79 4.08
N VAL A 75 -3.58 -3.44 3.11
CA VAL A 75 -3.65 -2.98 1.73
C VAL A 75 -5.09 -3.05 1.25
N LYS A 76 -5.62 -1.92 0.81
CA LYS A 76 -6.99 -1.81 0.30
C LYS A 76 -7.01 -1.09 -1.04
N THR A 77 -7.66 -1.67 -2.03
CA THR A 77 -7.97 -0.99 -3.29
C THR A 77 -9.43 -1.19 -3.70
N VAL A 78 -9.99 -0.26 -4.46
CA VAL A 78 -11.27 -0.48 -5.16
C VAL A 78 -11.03 -1.08 -6.54
N SER A 79 -10.03 -0.58 -7.27
CA SER A 79 -9.69 -1.09 -8.59
C SER A 79 -8.19 -1.15 -8.82
N GLY A 80 -7.72 -2.21 -9.48
CA GLY A 80 -6.31 -2.44 -9.79
C GLY A 80 -5.75 -3.65 -9.07
N ASP A 81 -4.64 -4.16 -9.57
CA ASP A 81 -4.01 -5.37 -9.04
C ASP A 81 -3.21 -5.04 -7.78
N ILE A 82 -3.24 -5.97 -6.82
CA ILE A 82 -2.41 -5.92 -5.62
C ILE A 82 -1.35 -7.02 -5.72
N GLU A 83 -0.10 -6.60 -5.58
CA GLU A 83 1.04 -7.49 -5.55
C GLU A 83 1.86 -7.22 -4.28
N CYS A 84 1.87 -8.16 -3.34
CA CYS A 84 2.32 -7.90 -1.97
C CYS A 84 3.21 -8.99 -1.37
N GLY A 85 4.16 -8.59 -0.53
CA GLY A 85 5.01 -9.49 0.25
C GLY A 85 4.26 -10.14 1.42
N HIS A 86 4.70 -9.83 2.65
CA HIS A 86 4.00 -10.26 3.86
C HIS A 86 3.00 -9.18 4.31
N VAL A 87 1.80 -9.61 4.70
CA VAL A 87 0.76 -8.72 5.24
C VAL A 87 0.32 -9.22 6.60
N ILE A 88 0.41 -8.37 7.62
CA ILE A 88 0.03 -8.70 8.99
C ILE A 88 -1.49 -8.62 9.17
N GLY A 89 -2.15 -7.64 8.56
CA GLY A 89 -3.60 -7.51 8.57
C GLY A 89 -4.23 -7.99 7.26
N ASN A 90 -5.20 -7.23 6.77
CA ASN A 90 -6.08 -7.65 5.68
C ASN A 90 -5.64 -7.08 4.32
N VAL A 91 -5.95 -7.84 3.27
CA VAL A 91 -5.85 -7.39 1.87
C VAL A 91 -7.25 -7.37 1.28
N ILE A 92 -7.74 -6.19 0.89
CA ILE A 92 -9.10 -6.01 0.39
C ILE A 92 -9.06 -5.37 -0.99
N SER A 93 -9.67 -6.03 -1.97
CA SER A 93 -9.96 -5.46 -3.30
C SER A 93 -11.45 -5.54 -3.60
N THR A 94 -11.96 -4.63 -4.43
CA THR A 94 -13.26 -4.82 -5.09
C THR A 94 -13.05 -5.43 -6.48
N SER A 95 -12.11 -4.91 -7.27
CA SER A 95 -11.80 -5.39 -8.62
C SER A 95 -10.31 -5.41 -8.89
N GLY A 96 -9.79 -6.56 -9.31
CA GLY A 96 -8.38 -6.78 -9.62
C GLY A 96 -7.83 -8.04 -8.97
N ASP A 97 -6.71 -8.52 -9.47
CA ASP A 97 -6.06 -9.72 -8.94
C ASP A 97 -5.27 -9.40 -7.67
N ILE A 98 -5.23 -10.34 -6.74
CA ILE A 98 -4.43 -10.27 -5.52
C ILE A 98 -3.36 -11.36 -5.56
N ARG A 99 -2.10 -10.94 -5.60
CA ARG A 99 -0.92 -11.82 -5.55
C ARG A 99 -0.13 -11.52 -4.28
N CYS A 100 -0.14 -12.44 -3.30
CA CYS A 100 0.54 -12.21 -2.03
C CYS A 100 1.36 -13.42 -1.53
N ARG A 101 2.48 -13.18 -0.83
CA ARG A 101 3.35 -14.27 -0.34
C ARG A 101 2.79 -14.90 0.94
N HIS A 102 2.50 -14.07 1.95
CA HIS A 102 1.92 -14.51 3.21
C HIS A 102 1.00 -13.43 3.76
N VAL A 103 -0.22 -13.79 4.14
CA VAL A 103 -1.19 -12.88 4.77
C VAL A 103 -1.65 -13.53 6.07
N THR A 104 -1.49 -12.81 7.18
CA THR A 104 -1.90 -13.28 8.51
C THR A 104 -3.39 -13.01 8.76
N GLY A 105 -3.91 -11.91 8.22
CA GLY A 105 -5.34 -11.61 8.22
C GLY A 105 -6.08 -12.24 7.04
N ASP A 106 -7.19 -11.62 6.66
CA ASP A 106 -8.04 -12.10 5.58
C ASP A 106 -7.70 -11.46 4.23
N ILE A 107 -7.89 -12.23 3.16
CA ILE A 107 -7.89 -11.72 1.78
C ILE A 107 -9.34 -11.72 1.29
N HIS A 108 -9.81 -10.58 0.81
CA HIS A 108 -11.14 -10.43 0.21
C HIS A 108 -11.04 -9.75 -1.15
N THR A 109 -11.58 -10.37 -2.19
CA THR A 109 -11.84 -9.73 -3.49
C THR A 109 -13.27 -10.02 -3.93
N VAL A 110 -13.94 -9.05 -4.56
CA VAL A 110 -15.26 -9.28 -5.17
C VAL A 110 -15.10 -9.84 -6.59
N SER A 111 -14.14 -9.32 -7.35
CA SER A 111 -13.87 -9.73 -8.73
C SER A 111 -12.36 -9.75 -9.00
N GLY A 112 -11.84 -10.92 -9.38
CA GLY A 112 -10.42 -11.15 -9.65
C GLY A 112 -9.94 -12.43 -9.00
N ASP A 113 -8.73 -12.84 -9.33
CA ASP A 113 -8.13 -14.06 -8.79
C ASP A 113 -7.25 -13.76 -7.57
N VAL A 114 -7.25 -14.69 -6.62
CA VAL A 114 -6.30 -14.68 -5.50
C VAL A 114 -5.27 -15.77 -5.71
N SER A 115 -4.00 -15.40 -5.81
CA SER A 115 -2.91 -16.33 -6.05
C SER A 115 -1.67 -16.01 -5.21
N LYS A 116 -0.73 -16.96 -5.15
CA LYS A 116 0.51 -16.81 -4.38
C LYS A 116 1.53 -15.97 -5.15
N SER A 117 2.13 -15.00 -4.47
CA SER A 117 3.29 -14.25 -4.99
C SER A 117 4.61 -15.00 -4.80
N PHE A 118 5.59 -14.75 -5.68
CA PHE A 118 6.90 -15.42 -5.71
C PHE A 118 8.09 -14.57 -5.23
N PHE A 119 7.89 -13.31 -4.85
CA PHE A 119 8.93 -12.44 -4.27
C PHE A 119 8.62 -12.01 -2.84
#